data_AF-A0A7S4UAV1-F1
#
_entry.id   AF-A0A7S4UAV1-F1
#
_cell.length_a   1.000
_cell.length_b   1.000
_cell.length_c   1.000
_cell.angle_alpha   90.00
_cell.angle_beta   90.00
_cell.angle_gamma   90.00
#
_symmetry.space_group_name_H-M   'P 1'
#
loop_
_entity.id
_entity.type
_entity.pdbx_description
1 polymer ?
#
loop_
_entity_poly.entity_id
_entity_poly.type
_entity_poly.pdbx_seq_one_letter_code
_entity_poly.pdbx_strand_id
1 'polypeptide(L)'
;VASGNLFIPCPADPSQRVLISRLAPDISLTDLPTPAISFNELTLGKRIGGGAHSEVFSGVFKEKNVAVKKMNFETLAHQLDDVSEFNNTLREGWVAAGLDHPNLVTLVAVCVKPICFVMDLVPYGSFWDAL
;
A
#
# COMPACT_ATOMS: atom_id res chain seq x y z
N VAL A 1 -5.06 18.05 -1.55
CA VAL A 1 -4.65 16.91 -2.42
C VAL A 1 -5.18 15.56 -1.92
N ALA A 2 -6.03 15.53 -0.88
CA ALA A 2 -6.54 14.33 -0.21
C ALA A 2 -7.89 13.81 -0.75
N SER A 3 -8.19 13.98 -2.04
CA SER A 3 -9.56 13.78 -2.56
C SER A 3 -9.72 12.56 -3.47
N GLY A 4 -8.75 11.64 -3.54
CA GLY A 4 -8.89 10.44 -4.36
C GLY A 4 -8.92 10.69 -5.88
N ASN A 5 -8.67 11.91 -6.36
CA ASN A 5 -8.55 12.20 -7.79
C ASN A 5 -7.20 11.65 -8.32
N LEU A 6 -7.20 11.02 -9.49
CA LEU A 6 -5.97 10.53 -10.16
C LEU A 6 -5.29 11.61 -11.00
N PHE A 7 -5.92 12.78 -11.09
CA PHE A 7 -5.51 13.87 -11.94
C PHE A 7 -5.62 15.20 -11.20
N ILE A 8 -4.75 16.13 -11.58
CA ILE A 8 -4.79 17.53 -11.15
C ILE A 8 -5.05 18.38 -12.40
N PRO A 9 -5.99 19.33 -12.38
CA PRO A 9 -6.18 20.26 -13.49
C PRO A 9 -4.94 21.14 -13.66
N CYS A 10 -4.57 21.43 -14.90
CA CYS A 10 -3.46 22.35 -15.17
C CYS A 10 -3.87 23.77 -14.71
N PRO A 11 -3.05 24.47 -13.91
CA PRO A 11 -3.37 25.83 -13.47
C PRO A 11 -3.49 26.83 -14.63
N ALA A 12 -2.79 26.59 -15.74
CA ALA A 12 -2.84 27.44 -16.93
C ALA A 12 -4.02 27.14 -17.86
N ASP A 13 -4.57 25.91 -17.80
CA ASP A 13 -5.73 25.50 -18.58
C ASP A 13 -6.52 24.40 -17.80
N PRO A 14 -7.63 24.76 -17.13
CA PRO A 14 -8.42 23.81 -16.35
C PRO A 14 -9.04 22.66 -17.17
N SER A 15 -9.12 22.78 -18.49
CA SER A 15 -9.59 21.70 -19.37
C SER A 15 -8.55 20.57 -19.49
N GLN A 16 -7.27 20.91 -19.33
CA GLN A 16 -6.17 19.96 -19.35
C GLN A 16 -5.99 19.29 -17.98
N ARG A 17 -5.88 17.97 -17.98
CA ARG A 17 -5.67 17.15 -16.78
C ARG A 17 -4.29 16.50 -16.80
N VAL A 18 -3.57 16.61 -15.70
CA VAL A 18 -2.25 15.99 -15.50
C VAL A 18 -2.40 14.81 -14.54
N LEU A 19 -1.91 13.63 -14.95
CA LEU A 19 -1.87 12.45 -14.09
C LEU A 19 -0.93 12.68 -12.90
N ILE A 20 -1.39 12.33 -11.70
CA ILE A 20 -0.55 12.42 -10.50
C ILE A 20 0.68 11.50 -10.64
N SER A 21 0.52 10.32 -11.23
CA SER A 21 1.65 9.41 -11.48
C SER A 21 2.73 9.96 -12.41
N ARG A 22 2.44 11.02 -13.18
CA ARG A 22 3.46 11.73 -13.97
C ARG A 22 4.13 12.87 -13.21
N LEU A 23 3.42 13.45 -12.24
CA LEU A 23 3.88 14.63 -11.51
C LEU A 23 4.62 14.26 -10.22
N ALA A 24 4.12 13.23 -9.52
CA ALA A 24 4.64 12.71 -8.26
C ALA A 24 4.55 11.18 -8.26
N PRO A 25 5.45 10.51 -9.02
CA PRO A 25 5.40 9.07 -9.20
C PRO A 25 5.69 8.28 -7.92
N ASP A 26 6.53 8.84 -7.03
CA ASP A 26 6.83 8.36 -5.68
C ASP A 26 5.58 8.32 -4.78
N ILE A 27 4.78 9.38 -4.78
CA ILE A 27 3.51 9.48 -4.05
C ILE A 27 2.48 8.48 -4.59
N SER A 28 2.50 8.26 -5.90
CA SER A 28 1.63 7.29 -6.56
C SER A 28 2.16 5.84 -6.53
N LEU A 29 3.32 5.60 -5.90
CA LEU A 29 3.99 4.31 -5.82
C LEU A 29 4.26 3.65 -7.20
N THR A 30 4.32 4.44 -8.27
CA THR A 30 4.57 3.93 -9.63
C THR A 30 6.05 3.77 -9.96
N ASP A 31 6.94 4.34 -9.13
CA ASP A 31 8.39 4.19 -9.24
C ASP A 31 8.95 2.92 -8.60
N LEU A 32 8.09 2.13 -7.93
CA LEU A 32 8.53 0.88 -7.34
C LEU A 32 8.74 -0.19 -8.42
N PRO A 33 9.74 -1.07 -8.29
CA PRO A 33 9.89 -2.25 -9.17
C PRO A 33 8.79 -3.32 -8.95
N THR A 34 7.76 -2.98 -8.17
CA THR A 34 6.63 -3.82 -7.79
C THR A 34 5.36 -3.36 -8.53
N PRO A 35 4.53 -4.28 -9.04
CA PRO A 35 3.32 -3.89 -9.78
C PRO A 35 2.32 -3.14 -8.90
N ALA A 36 1.81 -2.02 -9.43
CA ALA A 36 0.67 -1.30 -8.87
C ALA A 36 -0.65 -1.90 -9.37
N ILE A 37 -1.58 -2.21 -8.45
CA ILE A 37 -2.86 -2.86 -8.73
C ILE A 37 -4.04 -2.06 -8.18
N SER A 38 -5.24 -2.33 -8.71
CA SER A 38 -6.49 -1.84 -8.14
C SER A 38 -6.89 -2.66 -6.93
N PHE A 39 -7.45 -2.00 -5.90
CA PHE A 39 -7.93 -2.69 -4.71
C PHE A 39 -9.02 -3.72 -5.02
N ASN A 40 -9.78 -3.52 -6.11
CA ASN A 40 -10.82 -4.45 -6.56
C ASN A 40 -10.26 -5.78 -7.08
N GLU A 41 -8.94 -5.88 -7.33
CA GLU A 41 -8.27 -7.14 -7.67
C GLU A 41 -8.01 -8.01 -6.44
N LEU A 42 -8.24 -7.47 -5.23
CA LEU A 42 -8.05 -8.16 -3.96
C LEU A 42 -9.40 -8.61 -3.40
N THR A 43 -9.44 -9.84 -2.89
CA THR A 43 -10.50 -10.28 -1.98
C THR A 43 -9.95 -10.26 -0.56
N LEU A 44 -10.45 -9.34 0.28
CA LEU A 44 -10.06 -9.31 1.68
C LEU A 44 -10.76 -10.40 2.49
N GLY A 45 -10.01 -11.03 3.38
CA GLY A 45 -10.48 -11.99 4.36
C GLY A 45 -10.45 -11.41 5.78
N LYS A 46 -10.21 -12.28 6.77
CA LYS A 46 -10.15 -11.89 8.18
C LYS A 46 -8.93 -11.00 8.47
N ARG A 47 -9.08 -10.11 9.44
CA ARG A 47 -7.96 -9.40 10.07
C ARG A 47 -7.06 -10.40 10.79
N ILE A 48 -5.77 -10.38 10.50
CA ILE A 48 -4.76 -11.30 11.07
C ILE A 48 -3.69 -10.56 11.90
N GLY A 49 -3.67 -9.23 11.84
CA GLY A 49 -2.78 -8.41 12.64
C GLY A 49 -3.10 -6.93 12.50
N GLY A 50 -2.40 -6.10 13.26
CA GLY A 50 -2.50 -4.66 13.14
C GLY A 50 -1.51 -3.94 14.04
N GLY A 51 -1.21 -2.71 13.70
CA GLY A 51 -0.44 -1.76 14.50
C GLY A 51 -1.21 -0.46 14.65
N ALA A 52 -0.53 0.59 15.14
CA ALA A 52 -1.14 1.90 15.36
C ALA A 52 -1.75 2.50 14.08
N HIS A 53 -1.09 2.26 12.95
CA HIS A 53 -1.25 3.00 11.68
C HIS A 53 -1.67 2.11 10.50
N SER A 54 -1.82 0.81 10.75
CA SER A 54 -2.11 -0.16 9.71
C SER A 54 -2.79 -1.39 10.25
N GLU A 55 -3.55 -2.05 9.39
CA GLU A 55 -4.18 -3.33 9.68
C GLU A 55 -3.77 -4.34 8.64
N VAL A 56 -3.53 -5.57 9.08
CA VAL A 56 -3.13 -6.67 8.20
C VAL A 56 -4.29 -7.65 8.11
N PHE A 57 -4.71 -7.91 6.88
CA PHE A 57 -5.77 -8.85 6.55
C PHE A 57 -5.18 -10.03 5.79
N SER A 58 -5.73 -11.22 6.01
CA SER A 58 -5.62 -12.28 5.00
C SER A 58 -6.38 -11.85 3.74
N GLY A 59 -6.01 -12.38 2.58
CA GLY A 59 -6.74 -12.12 1.35
C GLY A 59 -6.33 -13.05 0.22
N VAL A 60 -6.93 -12.83 -0.95
CA VAL A 60 -6.63 -13.55 -2.19
C VAL A 60 -6.32 -12.54 -3.28
N PHE A 61 -5.21 -12.75 -3.98
CA PHE A 61 -4.79 -12.02 -5.18
C PHE A 61 -4.35 -13.02 -6.24
N LYS A 62 -4.95 -12.98 -7.44
CA LYS A 62 -4.66 -13.93 -8.54
C LYS A 62 -4.63 -15.39 -8.07
N GLU A 63 -5.67 -15.80 -7.34
CA GLU A 63 -5.84 -17.15 -6.77
C GLU A 63 -4.80 -17.56 -5.71
N LYS A 64 -3.85 -16.68 -5.35
CA LYS A 64 -2.86 -16.91 -4.30
C LYS A 64 -3.32 -16.27 -2.98
N ASN A 65 -3.13 -17.00 -1.88
CA ASN A 65 -3.32 -16.43 -0.54
C ASN A 65 -2.22 -15.39 -0.25
N VAL A 66 -2.64 -14.22 0.23
CA VAL A 66 -1.77 -13.07 0.50
C VAL A 66 -2.08 -12.45 1.85
N ALA A 67 -1.09 -11.73 2.39
CA ALA A 67 -1.29 -10.79 3.48
C ALA A 67 -1.44 -9.38 2.88
N VAL A 68 -2.50 -8.67 3.24
CA VAL A 68 -2.77 -7.30 2.79
C VAL A 68 -2.63 -6.36 3.97
N LYS A 69 -1.53 -5.62 4.01
CA LYS A 69 -1.31 -4.54 4.97
C LYS A 69 -1.94 -3.26 4.43
N LYS A 70 -3.09 -2.89 4.97
CA LYS A 70 -3.83 -1.67 4.63
C LYS A 70 -3.44 -0.55 5.59
N MET A 71 -3.09 0.61 5.06
CA MET A 71 -2.76 1.79 5.85
C MET A 71 -4.02 2.60 6.16
N ASN A 72 -4.13 3.14 7.37
CA ASN A 72 -5.35 3.76 7.88
C ASN A 72 -5.34 5.30 7.82
N PHE A 73 -4.91 5.87 6.69
CA PHE A 73 -4.82 7.33 6.51
C PHE A 73 -6.16 8.08 6.50
N GLU A 74 -7.27 7.39 6.21
CA GLU A 74 -8.61 8.02 6.19
C GLU A 74 -9.06 8.45 7.59
N THR A 75 -8.59 7.78 8.64
CA THR A 75 -8.92 8.10 10.04
C THR A 75 -8.02 9.21 10.61
N LEU A 76 -6.95 9.55 9.89
CA LEU A 76 -5.81 10.30 10.40
C LEU A 76 -5.79 11.78 9.95
N ALA A 77 -6.58 12.13 8.91
CA ALA A 77 -6.61 13.40 8.15
C ALA A 77 -6.70 14.74 8.93
N HIS A 78 -6.67 14.74 10.25
CA HIS A 78 -6.71 15.88 11.14
C HIS A 78 -5.45 16.10 12.00
N GLN A 79 -4.38 15.30 11.84
CA GLN A 79 -3.17 15.41 12.67
C GLN A 79 -1.89 15.71 11.88
N LEU A 80 -0.97 16.50 12.47
CA LEU A 80 0.33 16.84 11.87
C LEU A 80 1.27 15.64 11.71
N ASP A 81 1.04 14.57 12.49
CA ASP A 81 1.80 13.32 12.43
C ASP A 81 1.59 12.56 11.10
N ASP A 82 0.52 12.86 10.36
CA ASP A 82 0.13 12.24 9.09
C ASP A 82 1.22 12.27 8.02
N VAL A 83 1.93 13.40 7.89
CA VAL A 83 2.95 13.55 6.84
C VAL A 83 4.15 12.66 7.15
N SER A 84 4.52 12.54 8.43
CA SER A 84 5.63 11.69 8.86
C SER A 84 5.29 10.21 8.66
N GLU A 85 4.07 9.81 8.99
CA GLU A 85 3.57 8.45 8.84
C GLU A 85 3.41 8.07 7.37
N PHE A 86 2.92 9.00 6.55
CA PHE A 86 2.86 8.84 5.11
C PHE A 86 4.26 8.61 4.52
N ASN A 87 5.24 9.43 4.90
CA ASN A 87 6.62 9.24 4.45
C ASN A 87 7.22 7.91 4.93
N ASN A 88 6.95 7.51 6.17
CA ASN A 88 7.38 6.21 6.70
C ASN A 88 6.76 5.05 5.92
N THR A 89 5.50 5.18 5.51
CA THR A 89 4.81 4.21 4.66
C THR A 89 5.46 4.12 3.29
N LEU A 90 5.73 5.25 2.63
CA LEU A 90 6.42 5.24 1.33
C LEU A 90 7.79 4.58 1.46
N ARG A 91 8.54 4.90 2.52
CA ARG A 91 9.85 4.30 2.80
C ARG A 91 9.75 2.78 3.03
N GLU A 92 8.74 2.33 3.76
CA GLU A 92 8.49 0.89 3.96
C GLU A 92 8.25 0.19 2.62
N GLY A 93 7.41 0.77 1.76
CA GLY A 93 7.15 0.25 0.41
C GLY A 93 8.43 0.15 -0.43
N TRP A 94 9.27 1.19 -0.40
CA TRP A 94 10.57 1.20 -1.10
C TRP A 94 11.53 0.13 -0.60
N VAL A 95 11.68 0.00 0.72
CA VAL A 95 12.55 -1.02 1.32
C VAL A 95 12.03 -2.40 0.94
N ALA A 96 10.74 -2.67 1.10
CA ALA A 96 10.15 -3.97 0.81
C ALA A 96 10.23 -4.33 -0.68
N ALA A 97 10.07 -3.35 -1.59
CA ALA A 97 10.21 -3.56 -3.03
C ALA A 97 11.64 -3.92 -3.47
N GLY A 98 12.66 -3.53 -2.69
CA GLY A 98 14.06 -3.85 -2.95
C GLY A 98 14.54 -5.17 -2.34
N LEU A 99 13.70 -5.87 -1.57
CA LEU A 99 14.05 -7.12 -0.91
C LEU A 99 13.53 -8.32 -1.68
N ASP A 100 14.44 -9.15 -2.17
CA ASP A 100 14.14 -10.41 -2.84
C ASP A 100 15.03 -11.53 -2.27
N HIS A 101 14.47 -12.30 -1.34
CA HIS A 101 15.18 -13.40 -0.69
C HIS A 101 14.20 -14.46 -0.18
N PRO A 102 14.48 -15.77 -0.31
CA PRO A 102 13.55 -16.86 0.06
C PRO A 102 13.10 -16.89 1.52
N ASN A 103 13.85 -16.24 2.42
CA ASN A 103 13.54 -16.17 3.87
C ASN A 103 12.94 -14.83 4.29
N LEU A 104 12.59 -13.96 3.34
CA LEU A 104 11.91 -12.69 3.60
C LEU A 104 10.50 -12.74 3.03
N VAL A 105 9.59 -11.97 3.64
CA VAL A 105 8.26 -11.79 3.10
C VAL A 105 8.34 -10.85 1.90
N THR A 106 7.98 -11.35 0.73
CA THR A 106 8.06 -10.58 -0.52
C THR A 106 6.89 -9.61 -0.65
N LEU A 107 7.19 -8.40 -1.13
CA LEU A 107 6.17 -7.46 -1.59
C LEU A 107 5.75 -7.83 -3.02
N VAL A 108 4.53 -8.36 -3.16
CA VAL A 108 3.99 -8.88 -4.42
C VAL A 108 3.37 -7.77 -5.28
N ALA A 109 2.64 -6.86 -4.65
CA ALA A 109 1.96 -5.75 -5.31
C ALA A 109 1.70 -4.59 -4.35
N VAL A 110 1.46 -3.40 -4.89
CA VAL A 110 1.02 -2.22 -4.13
C VAL A 110 -0.31 -1.71 -4.64
N CYS A 111 -1.14 -1.21 -3.74
CA CYS A 111 -2.34 -0.46 -4.07
C CYS A 111 -2.20 0.97 -3.56
N VAL A 112 -2.69 1.95 -4.32
CA VAL A 112 -2.62 3.37 -3.97
C VAL A 112 -3.93 3.85 -3.33
N LYS A 113 -5.05 3.18 -3.61
CA LYS A 113 -6.39 3.58 -3.18
C LYS A 113 -7.26 2.38 -2.78
N PRO A 114 -7.35 2.08 -1.47
CA PRO A 114 -6.54 2.62 -0.38
C PRO A 114 -5.07 2.20 -0.48
N ILE A 115 -4.17 2.85 0.27
CA ILE A 115 -2.77 2.45 0.29
C ILE A 115 -2.65 1.07 0.95
N CYS A 116 -2.20 0.08 0.18
CA CYS A 116 -2.05 -1.29 0.64
C CYS A 116 -0.76 -1.91 0.12
N PHE A 117 -0.12 -2.73 0.95
CA PHE A 117 0.95 -3.63 0.55
C PHE A 117 0.43 -5.07 0.51
N VAL A 118 0.54 -5.68 -0.66
CA VAL A 118 0.17 -7.08 -0.91
C VAL A 118 1.44 -7.90 -0.79
N MET A 119 1.46 -8.81 0.17
CA MET A 119 2.64 -9.56 0.56
C MET A 119 2.35 -11.06 0.57
N ASP A 120 3.41 -11.87 0.53
CA ASP A 120 3.26 -13.30 0.75
C ASP A 120 2.67 -13.60 2.14
N LEU A 121 1.68 -14.49 2.17
CA LEU A 121 1.13 -14.99 3.42
C LEU A 121 1.98 -16.16 3.92
N VAL A 122 2.64 -15.98 5.05
CA VAL A 122 3.43 -17.04 5.70
C VAL A 122 2.48 -18.03 6.38
N PRO A 123 2.58 -19.34 6.09
CA PRO A 123 1.74 -20.34 6.74
C PRO A 123 2.16 -20.55 8.19
N TYR A 124 1.23 -21.02 9.03
CA TYR A 124 1.43 -21.40 10.44
C TYR A 124 1.68 -20.27 11.45
N GLY A 125 1.64 -19.01 11.01
CA GLY A 125 1.72 -17.87 11.93
C GLY A 125 3.12 -17.63 12.47
N SER A 126 3.20 -16.94 13.61
CA SER A 126 4.47 -16.59 14.22
C SER A 126 5.05 -17.76 15.01
N PHE A 127 6.36 -17.76 15.21
CA PHE A 127 7.00 -18.76 16.08
C PHE A 127 6.42 -18.77 17.50
N TRP A 128 5.99 -17.61 18.01
CA TRP A 128 5.37 -17.50 19.34
C TRP A 128 4.06 -18.27 19.46
N ASP A 129 3.33 -18.48 18.36
CA ASP A 129 2.07 -19.22 18.36
C ASP A 129 2.28 -20.74 18.49
N ALA A 130 3.53 -21.21 18.33
CA ALA A 130 3.91 -22.61 18.38
C ALA A 130 4.67 -23.01 19.67
N LEU A 131 4.86 -22.07 20.61
CA LEU A 131 5.46 -22.30 21.93
C LEU A 131 4.39 -22.52 23.00
#